data_AF-A0A1N6T4Y2-F1
#
_entry.id   AF-A0A1N6T4Y2-F1
#
_cell.length_a   1.000
_cell.length_b   1.000
_cell.length_c   1.000
_cell.angle_alpha   90.00
_cell.angle_beta   90.00
_cell.angle_gamma   90.00
#
_symmetry.space_group_name_H-M   'P 1'
#
loop_
_entity.id
_entity.type
_entity.pdbx_description
1 polymer ?
#
loop_
_entity_poly.entity_id
_entity_poly.type
_entity_poly.pdbx_seq_one_letter_code
_entity_poly.pdbx_strand_id
1 'polypeptide(L)'
;MSDLFEVNYVDIRPQQLAKGLSQWHAASSDVESGYAAAQGEIQRLNAAEPWGHDTAGAAFRSAYMQGDGPDTLIKQGGELAAKVVELGPTVRRSAENARGMDGERAREVREILKRV
;
A
#
# COMPACT_ATOMS: atom_id res chain seq x y z
N MET A 1 26.92 36.47 -13.50
CA MET A 1 27.29 35.18 -12.89
C MET A 1 26.94 35.22 -11.41
N SER A 2 25.70 34.85 -11.08
CA SER A 2 25.34 34.33 -9.77
C SER A 2 24.10 33.51 -10.04
N ASP A 3 24.31 32.25 -10.44
CA ASP A 3 23.23 31.28 -10.51
C ASP A 3 22.66 31.18 -9.10
N LEU A 4 21.50 31.80 -8.93
CA LEU A 4 20.68 31.69 -7.74
C LEU A 4 20.43 30.20 -7.51
N PHE A 5 21.04 29.66 -6.45
CA PHE A 5 20.79 28.32 -5.97
C PHE A 5 19.27 28.11 -5.87
N GLU A 6 18.71 27.33 -6.79
CA GLU A 6 17.30 26.96 -6.75
C GLU A 6 17.14 25.95 -5.61
N VAL A 7 16.79 26.45 -4.42
CA VAL A 7 16.53 25.61 -3.26
C VAL A 7 15.18 24.93 -3.49
N ASN A 8 15.21 23.71 -4.03
CA ASN A 8 14.06 22.82 -4.03
C ASN A 8 13.77 22.38 -2.58
N TYR A 9 12.91 23.14 -1.89
CA TYR A 9 12.48 22.85 -0.54
C TYR A 9 11.29 21.90 -0.53
N VAL A 10 11.37 20.84 0.29
CA VAL A 10 10.25 19.90 0.49
C VAL A 10 9.49 20.29 1.75
N ASP A 11 8.32 20.91 1.61
CA ASP A 11 7.47 21.25 2.76
C ASP A 11 6.69 20.03 3.28
N ILE A 12 7.28 19.32 4.23
CA ILE A 12 6.61 18.24 4.96
C ILE A 12 6.04 18.77 6.27
N ARG A 13 4.72 18.93 6.32
CA ARG A 13 3.98 19.33 7.53
C ARG A 13 3.84 18.14 8.49
N PRO A 14 4.59 18.06 9.61
CA PRO A 14 4.71 16.83 10.39
C PRO A 14 3.39 16.39 11.02
N GLN A 15 2.57 17.33 11.48
CA GLN A 15 1.27 17.04 12.07
C GLN A 15 0.28 16.45 11.05
N GLN A 16 0.31 16.94 9.81
CA GLN A 16 -0.57 16.44 8.76
C GLN A 16 -0.12 15.08 8.25
N LEU A 17 1.19 14.87 8.12
CA LEU A 17 1.77 13.57 7.83
C LEU A 17 1.38 12.54 8.90
N ALA A 18 1.54 12.88 10.18
CA ALA A 18 1.18 11.99 11.28
C ALA A 18 -0.31 11.63 11.27
N LYS A 19 -1.19 12.63 11.08
CA LYS A 19 -2.64 12.40 10.95
C LYS A 19 -2.97 11.51 9.76
N GLY A 20 -2.41 11.79 8.59
CA GLY A 20 -2.64 11.01 7.36
C GLY A 20 -2.15 9.57 7.50
N LEU A 21 -0.97 9.34 8.07
CA LEU A 21 -0.45 8.00 8.33
C LEU A 21 -1.29 7.24 9.35
N SER A 22 -1.84 7.91 10.37
CA SER A 22 -2.74 7.27 11.33
C SER A 22 -4.06 6.84 10.68
N GLN A 23 -4.65 7.71 9.85
CA GLN A 23 -5.86 7.40 9.09
C GLN A 23 -5.62 6.27 8.08
N TRP A 24 -4.49 6.33 7.38
CA TRP A 24 -4.07 5.28 6.44
C TRP A 24 -3.90 3.94 7.15
N HIS A 25 -3.23 3.93 8.31
CA HIS A 25 -3.00 2.70 9.05
C HIS A 25 -4.32 2.02 9.45
N ALA A 26 -5.28 2.78 9.97
CA ALA A 26 -6.61 2.25 10.29
C ALA A 26 -7.29 1.65 9.06
N ALA A 27 -7.39 2.41 7.96
CA ALA A 27 -8.01 1.93 6.73
C ALA A 27 -7.29 0.72 6.13
N SER A 28 -5.96 0.68 6.16
CA SER A 28 -5.18 -0.45 5.64
C SER A 28 -5.37 -1.71 6.47
N SER A 29 -5.57 -1.58 7.79
CA SER A 29 -5.84 -2.72 8.67
C SER A 29 -7.23 -3.31 8.41
N ASP A 30 -8.22 -2.45 8.16
CA ASP A 30 -9.56 -2.89 7.75
C ASP A 30 -9.52 -3.61 6.40
N VAL A 31 -8.75 -3.11 5.43
CA VAL A 31 -8.55 -3.77 4.13
C VAL A 31 -7.86 -5.12 4.29
N GLU A 32 -6.77 -5.20 5.04
CA GLU A 32 -6.03 -6.45 5.25
C GLU A 32 -6.90 -7.52 5.91
N SER A 33 -7.54 -7.18 7.02
CA SER A 33 -8.39 -8.12 7.77
C SER A 33 -9.66 -8.50 7.01
N GLY A 34 -10.33 -7.52 6.39
CA GLY A 34 -11.54 -7.73 5.60
C GLY A 34 -11.28 -8.59 4.37
N TYR A 35 -10.16 -8.37 3.67
CA TYR A 35 -9.79 -9.17 2.52
C TYR A 35 -9.45 -10.61 2.91
N ALA A 36 -8.66 -10.81 3.98
CA ALA A 36 -8.35 -12.13 4.49
C ALA A 36 -9.61 -12.91 4.89
N ALA A 37 -10.58 -12.24 5.53
CA ALA A 37 -11.86 -12.84 5.89
C ALA A 37 -12.68 -13.24 4.65
N ALA A 38 -12.77 -12.36 3.64
CA ALA A 38 -13.48 -12.64 2.40
C ALA A 38 -12.86 -13.81 1.62
N GLN A 39 -11.51 -13.86 1.55
CA GLN A 39 -10.79 -14.99 0.96
C GLN A 39 -11.14 -16.31 1.68
N GLY A 40 -11.08 -16.32 3.00
CA GLY A 40 -11.41 -17.50 3.79
C GLY A 40 -12.85 -17.98 3.54
N GLU A 41 -13.80 -17.04 3.43
CA GLU A 41 -15.19 -17.36 3.16
C GLU A 41 -15.41 -17.93 1.75
N ILE A 42 -14.76 -17.35 0.72
CA ILE A 42 -14.82 -17.90 -0.64
C ILE A 42 -14.27 -19.33 -0.68
N GLN A 43 -13.13 -19.57 -0.03
CA GLN A 43 -12.53 -20.90 0.05
C GLN A 43 -13.46 -21.89 0.75
N ARG A 44 -14.07 -21.49 1.88
CA ARG A 44 -15.04 -22.30 2.63
C ARG A 44 -16.26 -22.63 1.78
N LEU A 45 -16.83 -21.65 1.07
CA LEU A 45 -17.99 -21.85 0.20
C LEU A 45 -17.67 -22.76 -0.98
N ASN A 46 -16.52 -22.57 -1.62
CA ASN A 46 -16.09 -23.42 -2.73
C ASN A 46 -15.86 -24.87 -2.27
N ALA A 47 -15.28 -25.08 -1.09
CA ALA A 47 -15.03 -26.41 -0.53
C ALA A 47 -16.32 -27.17 -0.16
N ALA A 48 -17.43 -26.46 0.06
CA ALA A 48 -18.73 -27.07 0.31
C ALA A 48 -19.42 -27.59 -0.97
N GLU A 49 -18.84 -27.32 -2.15
CA GLU A 49 -19.35 -27.72 -3.47
C GLU A 49 -20.86 -27.47 -3.65
N PRO A 50 -21.35 -26.21 -3.46
CA PRO A 50 -22.77 -25.88 -3.39
C PRO A 50 -23.53 -26.12 -4.70
N TRP A 51 -22.80 -26.28 -5.80
CA TRP A 51 -23.34 -26.52 -7.15
C TRP A 51 -23.85 -27.96 -7.34
N GLY A 52 -23.55 -28.90 -6.44
CA GLY A 52 -24.01 -30.29 -6.55
C GLY A 52 -23.31 -31.11 -7.63
N HIS A 53 -23.70 -32.38 -7.76
CA HIS A 53 -23.00 -33.36 -8.59
C HIS A 53 -23.75 -33.73 -9.89
N ASP A 54 -24.86 -33.04 -10.18
CA ASP A 54 -25.61 -33.27 -11.41
C ASP A 54 -24.93 -32.58 -12.61
N THR A 55 -25.50 -32.78 -13.80
CA THR A 55 -24.94 -32.22 -15.04
C THR A 55 -24.87 -30.69 -15.00
N ALA A 56 -25.84 -30.03 -14.35
CA ALA A 56 -25.87 -28.58 -14.24
C ALA A 56 -24.76 -28.08 -13.30
N GLY A 57 -24.59 -28.74 -12.15
CA GLY A 57 -23.54 -28.46 -11.16
C GLY A 57 -22.14 -28.63 -11.73
N ALA A 58 -21.91 -29.73 -12.47
CA ALA A 58 -20.64 -29.97 -13.14
C ALA A 58 -20.32 -28.90 -14.20
N ALA A 59 -21.32 -28.50 -15.00
CA ALA A 59 -21.16 -27.43 -16.00
C ALA A 59 -20.87 -26.07 -15.34
N PHE A 60 -21.59 -25.73 -14.26
CA PHE A 60 -21.34 -24.51 -13.50
C PHE A 60 -19.92 -24.48 -12.94
N ARG A 61 -19.50 -25.54 -12.25
CA ARG A 61 -18.15 -25.63 -11.68
C ARG A 61 -17.07 -25.46 -12.76
N SER A 62 -17.25 -26.11 -13.91
CA SER A 62 -16.29 -26.01 -15.02
C SER A 62 -16.17 -24.57 -15.54
N ALA A 63 -17.29 -23.85 -15.66
CA ALA A 63 -17.29 -22.46 -16.10
C ALA A 63 -16.70 -21.53 -15.02
N TYR A 64 -17.06 -21.74 -13.76
CA TYR A 64 -16.58 -20.94 -12.63
C TYR A 64 -15.07 -21.09 -12.37
N MET A 65 -14.52 -22.28 -12.62
CA MET A 65 -13.09 -22.57 -12.49
C MET A 65 -12.27 -22.27 -13.77
N GLN A 66 -12.92 -21.79 -14.84
CA GLN A 66 -12.24 -21.52 -16.09
C GLN A 66 -11.26 -20.34 -15.93
N GLY A 67 -10.04 -20.48 -16.46
CA GLY A 67 -9.03 -19.42 -16.43
C GLY A 67 -8.56 -19.10 -15.00
N ASP A 68 -8.21 -20.14 -14.24
CA ASP A 68 -7.82 -20.08 -12.81
C ASP A 68 -8.93 -19.63 -11.85
N GLY A 69 -10.15 -19.40 -12.38
CA GLY A 69 -11.36 -19.17 -11.60
C GLY A 69 -11.21 -18.12 -10.48
N PRO A 70 -11.74 -18.39 -9.27
CA PRO A 70 -11.66 -17.46 -8.15
C PRO A 70 -10.24 -17.27 -7.61
N ASP A 71 -9.30 -18.20 -7.90
CA ASP A 71 -7.94 -18.14 -7.35
C ASP A 71 -7.17 -16.91 -7.88
N THR A 72 -7.44 -16.51 -9.13
CA THR A 72 -6.87 -15.28 -9.69
C THR A 72 -7.32 -14.04 -8.91
N LEU A 73 -8.63 -13.93 -8.63
CA LEU A 73 -9.16 -12.81 -7.85
C LEU A 73 -8.56 -12.81 -6.43
N ILE A 74 -8.56 -13.98 -5.78
CA ILE A 74 -8.02 -14.18 -4.44
C ILE A 74 -6.57 -13.72 -4.38
N LYS A 75 -5.74 -14.15 -5.32
CA LYS A 75 -4.32 -13.77 -5.39
C LYS A 75 -4.14 -12.28 -5.62
N GLN A 76 -4.77 -11.73 -6.66
CA GLN A 76 -4.59 -10.32 -7.04
C GLN A 76 -5.06 -9.36 -5.96
N GLY A 77 -6.20 -9.63 -5.33
CA GLY A 77 -6.68 -8.79 -4.24
C GLY A 77 -5.80 -8.92 -2.98
N GLY A 78 -5.20 -10.09 -2.73
CA GLY A 78 -4.25 -10.27 -1.63
C GLY A 78 -2.97 -9.46 -1.84
N GLU A 79 -2.43 -9.49 -3.07
CA GLU A 79 -1.30 -8.64 -3.46
C GLU A 79 -1.64 -7.14 -3.36
N LEU A 80 -2.85 -6.74 -3.72
CA LEU A 80 -3.30 -5.35 -3.59
C LEU A 80 -3.44 -4.93 -2.12
N ALA A 81 -4.04 -5.76 -1.27
CA ALA A 81 -4.16 -5.51 0.16
C ALA A 81 -2.77 -5.33 0.79
N ALA A 82 -1.81 -6.20 0.47
CA ALA A 82 -0.44 -6.08 0.95
C ALA A 82 0.22 -4.75 0.52
N LYS A 83 0.05 -4.34 -0.74
CA LYS A 83 0.57 -3.04 -1.24
C LYS A 83 -0.05 -1.85 -0.51
N VAL A 84 -1.34 -1.92 -0.16
CA VAL A 84 -2.03 -0.87 0.62
C VAL A 84 -1.42 -0.77 2.01
N VAL A 85 -1.16 -1.90 2.68
CA VAL A 85 -0.49 -1.92 3.99
C VAL A 85 0.93 -1.35 3.91
N GLU A 86 1.70 -1.75 2.89
CA GLU A 86 3.10 -1.33 2.70
C GLU A 86 3.26 0.18 2.41
N LEU A 87 2.25 0.81 1.80
CA LEU A 87 2.34 2.21 1.42
C LEU A 87 2.58 3.15 2.61
N GLY A 88 1.96 2.87 3.77
CA GLY A 88 2.11 3.70 4.98
C GLY A 88 3.57 3.79 5.48
N PRO A 89 4.23 2.65 5.77
CA PRO A 89 5.65 2.60 6.11
C PRO A 89 6.55 3.22 5.04
N THR A 90 6.23 3.03 3.76
CA THR A 90 7.01 3.63 2.66
C THR A 90 6.91 5.15 2.67
N VAL A 91 5.71 5.72 2.80
CA VAL A 91 5.51 7.17 2.92
C VAL A 91 6.24 7.74 4.15
N ARG A 92 6.19 7.04 5.29
CA ARG A 92 6.92 7.45 6.51
C ARG A 92 8.43 7.55 6.25
N ARG A 93 9.03 6.49 5.70
CA ARG A 93 10.47 6.46 5.38
C ARG A 93 10.87 7.55 4.38
N SER A 94 10.07 7.74 3.32
CA SER A 94 10.32 8.80 2.34
C SER A 94 10.29 10.19 2.98
N ALA A 95 9.37 10.44 3.91
CA ALA A 95 9.30 11.72 4.60
C ALA A 95 10.47 11.94 5.58
N GLU A 96 10.89 10.89 6.30
CA GLU A 96 12.07 10.95 7.18
C GLU A 96 13.35 11.23 6.39
N ASN A 97 13.53 10.56 5.24
CA ASN A 97 14.66 10.76 4.35
C ASN A 97 14.73 12.20 3.80
N ALA A 98 13.59 12.74 3.34
CA ALA A 98 13.52 14.12 2.85
C ALA A 98 13.91 15.14 3.93
N ARG A 99 13.42 14.97 5.17
CA ARG A 99 13.81 15.83 6.30
C ARG A 99 15.30 15.70 6.65
N GLY A 100 15.88 14.51 6.53
CA GLY A 100 17.31 14.28 6.74
C GLY A 100 18.17 15.05 5.72
N MET A 101 17.83 14.94 4.44
CA MET A 101 18.52 15.64 3.35
C MET A 101 18.46 17.17 3.49
N ASP A 102 17.29 17.72 3.84
CA ASP A 102 17.14 19.16 4.10
C ASP A 102 18.04 19.62 5.26
N GLY A 103 18.13 18.80 6.32
CA GLY A 103 18.99 19.06 7.47
C GLY A 103 20.48 19.09 7.11
N GLU A 104 20.94 18.19 6.24
CA GLU A 104 22.31 18.14 5.73
C GLU A 104 22.64 19.36 4.86
N ARG A 105 21.76 19.72 3.91
CA ARG A 105 21.92 20.92 3.08
C ARG A 105 21.95 22.20 3.90
N ALA A 106 21.06 22.32 4.89
CA ALA A 106 21.06 23.48 5.79
C ALA A 106 22.33 23.57 6.65
N ARG A 107 22.99 22.46 6.98
CA ARG A 107 24.30 22.48 7.66
C ARG A 107 25.40 22.93 6.70
N GLU A 108 25.43 22.39 5.48
CA GLU A 108 26.40 22.76 4.44
C GLU A 108 26.38 24.27 4.15
N VAL A 109 25.18 24.84 3.93
CA VAL A 109 25.00 26.29 3.72
C VAL A 109 25.49 27.10 4.93
N ARG A 110 25.17 26.66 6.16
CA ARG A 110 25.64 27.35 7.38
C ARG A 110 27.16 27.32 7.52
N GLU A 111 27.80 26.22 7.16
CA GLU A 111 29.27 26.13 7.20
C GLU A 111 29.95 26.98 6.12
N ILE A 112 29.33 27.12 4.93
CA ILE A 112 29.80 28.06 3.91
C ILE A 112 29.68 29.50 4.41
N LEU A 113 28.52 29.88 4.97
CA LEU A 113 28.27 31.24 5.46
C LEU A 113 29.17 31.64 6.65
N LYS A 114 29.68 30.70 7.44
CA LYS A 114 30.65 30.98 8.52
C LYS A 114 32.08 31.22 8.01
N ARG A 115 32.39 30.82 6.78
CA ARG A 115 33.73 30.92 6.17
C ARG A 115 33.90 32.16 5.29
N VAL A 116 32.81 32.91 5.07
CA VAL A 116 32.76 34.20 4.36
C VAL A 116 32.68 35.32 5.39
#